data_AF-H1VTQ9-F1
#
_entry.id   AF-H1VTQ9-F1
#
_cell.length_a   1.000
_cell.length_b   1.000
_cell.length_c   1.000
_cell.angle_alpha   90.00
_cell.angle_beta   90.00
_cell.angle_gamma   90.00
#
_symmetry.space_group_name_H-M   'P 1'
#
loop_
_entity.id
_entity.type
_entity.pdbx_description
1 polymer ?
#
loop_
_entity_poly.entity_id
_entity_poly.type
_entity_poly.pdbx_seq_one_letter_code
_entity_poly.pdbx_strand_id
1 'polypeptide(L)'
;MEEKHLISPNITPNDPDAVKLLATERWDIRTYIVFDVFHDTYDPDTAHLSAEDHLPVISVFLSQKDSAGIAGMPMANEVNSDIRALHNSTGPGSRPPFFVDRADGKAPFYPNPRTSCKSST
;
A
#
# COMPACT_ATOMS: atom_id res chain seq x y z
N MET A 1 -14.31 -9.56 -27.89
CA MET A 1 -13.57 -8.80 -26.87
C MET A 1 -13.34 -9.76 -25.73
N GLU A 2 -12.10 -10.16 -25.46
CA GLU A 2 -11.79 -11.01 -24.31
C GLU A 2 -11.88 -10.18 -23.03
N GLU A 3 -12.75 -10.61 -22.12
CA GLU A 3 -12.80 -10.11 -20.77
C GLU A 3 -11.57 -10.67 -20.04
N LYS A 4 -10.57 -9.81 -19.81
CA LYS A 4 -9.37 -10.17 -19.07
C LYS A 4 -9.82 -10.39 -17.63
N HIS A 5 -9.98 -11.65 -17.23
CA HIS A 5 -10.31 -12.00 -15.85
C HIS A 5 -9.22 -11.39 -14.95
N LEU A 6 -9.58 -10.37 -14.18
CA LEU A 6 -8.66 -9.64 -13.31
C LEU A 6 -8.24 -10.45 -12.07
N ILE A 7 -8.76 -11.67 -11.94
CA ILE A 7 -8.62 -12.54 -10.77
C ILE A 7 -8.13 -13.91 -11.25
N SER A 8 -7.04 -14.41 -10.66
CA SER A 8 -6.53 -15.76 -10.94
C SER A 8 -7.58 -16.82 -10.60
N PRO A 9 -7.70 -17.92 -11.38
CA PRO A 9 -8.76 -18.91 -11.25
C PRO A 9 -8.73 -19.72 -9.94
N ASN A 10 -7.68 -19.57 -9.12
CA ASN A 10 -7.50 -20.30 -7.85
C ASN A 10 -7.90 -19.48 -6.60
N ILE A 11 -8.35 -18.24 -6.78
CA ILE A 11 -8.80 -17.38 -5.68
C ILE A 11 -10.31 -17.57 -5.53
N THR A 12 -10.78 -17.98 -4.35
CA THR A 12 -12.20 -17.94 -4.01
C THR A 12 -12.62 -16.50 -3.70
N PRO A 13 -13.37 -15.81 -4.58
CA PRO A 13 -13.67 -14.38 -4.43
C PRO A 13 -14.59 -14.05 -3.23
N ASN A 14 -15.08 -15.08 -2.54
CA ASN A 14 -16.04 -14.98 -1.44
C ASN A 14 -15.40 -15.20 -0.06
N ASP A 15 -14.07 -15.32 0.02
CA ASP A 15 -13.38 -15.33 1.32
C ASP A 15 -13.16 -13.87 1.78
N PRO A 16 -13.88 -13.39 2.81
CA PRO A 16 -13.73 -12.02 3.30
C PRO A 16 -12.34 -11.76 3.91
N ASP A 17 -11.59 -12.81 4.30
CA ASP A 17 -10.25 -12.67 4.87
C ASP A 17 -9.17 -12.54 3.79
N ALA A 18 -9.53 -12.70 2.52
CA ALA A 18 -8.62 -12.69 1.39
C ALA A 18 -8.30 -11.27 0.88
N VAL A 19 -9.00 -10.25 1.36
CA VAL A 19 -8.70 -8.83 1.13
C VAL A 19 -8.32 -8.17 2.44
N LYS A 20 -7.12 -7.60 2.51
CA LYS A 20 -6.58 -6.98 3.73
C LYS A 20 -6.30 -5.51 3.49
N LEU A 21 -6.72 -4.65 4.42
CA LEU A 21 -6.34 -3.24 4.39
C LEU A 21 -4.84 -3.12 4.74
N LEU A 22 -4.05 -2.55 3.83
CA LEU A 22 -2.63 -2.31 4.05
C LEU A 22 -2.36 -0.93 4.64
N ALA A 23 -2.88 0.11 4.01
CA ALA A 23 -2.60 1.48 4.42
C ALA A 23 -3.74 2.42 4.06
N THR A 24 -3.95 3.42 4.93
CA THR A 24 -4.72 4.62 4.63
C THR A 24 -3.82 5.83 4.81
N GLU A 25 -3.73 6.66 3.77
CA GLU A 25 -3.01 7.92 3.83
C GLU A 25 -3.92 9.07 3.44
N ARG A 26 -4.18 9.96 4.40
CA ARG A 26 -5.00 11.15 4.20
C ARG A 26 -4.12 12.37 3.89
N TRP A 27 -4.49 13.06 2.82
CA TRP A 27 -3.96 14.37 2.41
C TRP A 27 -5.11 15.40 2.41
N ASP A 28 -4.79 16.68 2.20
CA ASP A 28 -5.77 17.77 2.23
C ASP A 28 -6.97 17.57 1.28
N ILE A 29 -6.70 17.08 0.07
CA ILE A 29 -7.70 16.98 -1.00
C ILE A 29 -8.00 15.53 -1.43
N ARG A 30 -7.29 14.55 -0.87
CA ARG A 30 -7.37 13.14 -1.30
C ARG A 30 -7.03 12.19 -0.16
N THR A 31 -7.69 11.03 -0.13
CA THR A 31 -7.32 9.93 0.74
C THR A 31 -6.98 8.73 -0.13
N TYR A 32 -5.80 8.16 0.07
CA TYR A 32 -5.40 6.90 -0.54
C TYR A 32 -5.71 5.76 0.40
N ILE A 33 -6.27 4.69 -0.15
CA ILE A 33 -6.56 3.46 0.56
C ILE A 33 -5.98 2.32 -0.26
N VAL A 34 -5.07 1.57 0.33
CA VAL A 34 -4.37 0.45 -0.31
C VAL A 34 -4.87 -0.84 0.31
N PHE A 35 -5.40 -1.73 -0.53
CA PHE A 35 -5.78 -3.08 -0.16
C PHE A 35 -4.80 -4.07 -0.78
N ASP A 36 -4.39 -5.03 0.02
CA ASP A 36 -3.91 -6.31 -0.47
C ASP A 36 -5.14 -7.12 -0.91
N VAL A 37 -5.19 -7.47 -2.18
CA VAL A 37 -6.28 -8.21 -2.79
C VAL A 37 -5.72 -9.54 -3.25
N PHE A 38 -5.89 -10.57 -2.42
CA PHE A 38 -5.51 -11.96 -2.69
C PHE A 38 -4.00 -12.25 -2.79
N HIS A 39 -3.12 -11.46 -2.18
CA HIS A 39 -1.71 -11.84 -2.01
C HIS A 39 -1.55 -12.72 -0.77
N ASP A 40 -1.33 -14.02 -0.99
CA ASP A 40 -1.05 -14.99 0.07
C ASP A 40 0.42 -14.98 0.51
N THR A 41 1.30 -14.39 -0.30
CA THR A 41 2.74 -14.30 -0.04
C THR A 41 3.22 -12.95 0.49
N TYR A 42 2.32 -12.02 0.83
CA TYR A 42 2.74 -10.77 1.47
C TYR A 42 3.34 -11.05 2.86
N ASP A 43 4.65 -10.83 3.00
CA ASP A 43 5.35 -10.98 4.27
C ASP A 43 5.68 -9.60 4.87
N PRO A 44 4.99 -9.15 5.95
CA PRO A 44 5.29 -7.88 6.59
C PRO A 44 6.68 -7.84 7.25
N ASP A 45 7.35 -8.98 7.45
CA ASP A 45 8.71 -9.02 7.97
C ASP A 45 9.74 -8.68 6.91
N THR A 46 9.48 -8.93 5.62
CA THR A 46 10.39 -8.58 4.52
C THR A 46 9.92 -7.41 3.65
N ALA A 47 8.66 -6.96 3.76
CA ALA A 47 8.07 -5.84 3.00
C ALA A 47 8.78 -4.47 3.17
N HIS A 48 9.81 -4.38 4.00
CA HIS A 48 10.67 -3.21 4.14
C HIS A 48 11.90 -3.25 3.19
N LEU A 49 12.17 -4.38 2.54
CA LEU A 49 13.35 -4.63 1.70
C LEU A 49 13.10 -4.28 0.23
N SER A 50 14.12 -3.74 -0.46
CA SER A 50 13.95 -3.20 -1.81
C SER A 50 13.83 -4.21 -2.95
N ALA A 51 14.26 -5.45 -2.71
CA ALA A 51 14.36 -6.47 -3.75
C ALA A 51 13.06 -7.28 -3.95
N GLU A 52 12.07 -7.14 -3.06
CA GLU A 52 10.98 -8.13 -2.96
C GLU A 52 9.60 -7.59 -3.38
N ASP A 53 9.37 -6.27 -3.41
CA ASP A 53 8.02 -5.72 -3.66
C ASP A 53 7.89 -5.02 -5.02
N HIS A 54 7.73 -5.80 -6.09
CA HIS A 54 7.24 -5.32 -7.38
C HIS A 54 5.79 -5.79 -7.59
N LEU A 55 4.95 -5.57 -6.58
CA LEU A 55 3.58 -6.07 -6.62
C LEU A 55 2.78 -5.33 -7.70
N PRO A 56 1.98 -6.04 -8.52
CA PRO A 56 1.10 -5.41 -9.48
C PRO A 56 0.05 -4.59 -8.73
N VAL A 57 -0.13 -3.32 -9.11
CA VAL A 57 -1.11 -2.43 -8.49
C VAL A 57 -2.27 -2.23 -9.45
N ILE A 58 -3.49 -2.29 -8.92
CA ILE A 58 -4.71 -1.88 -9.64
C ILE A 58 -5.12 -0.53 -9.05
N SER A 59 -5.25 0.49 -9.90
CA SER A 59 -5.78 1.78 -9.50
C SER A 59 -7.28 1.81 -9.70
N VAL A 60 -8.02 2.18 -8.65
CA VAL A 60 -9.46 2.41 -8.69
C VAL A 60 -9.72 3.87 -8.36
N PHE A 61 -10.42 4.57 -9.26
CA PHE A 61 -10.84 5.95 -9.05
C PHE A 61 -12.35 5.99 -8.91
N LEU A 62 -12.81 6.44 -7.75
CA LEU A 62 -14.22 6.61 -7.43
C LEU A 62 -14.60 8.08 -7.64
N SER A 63 -15.56 8.36 -8.53
CA SER A 63 -15.99 9.73 -8.85
C SER A 63 -17.43 9.75 -9.37
N GLN A 64 -17.85 10.77 -10.13
CA GLN A 64 -19.11 10.70 -10.87
C GLN A 64 -19.13 9.52 -11.87
N LYS A 65 -17.95 9.10 -12.32
CA LYS A 65 -17.74 7.88 -13.08
C LYS A 65 -16.61 7.08 -12.47
N ASP A 66 -16.92 5.85 -12.08
CA ASP A 66 -15.91 4.95 -11.54
C ASP A 66 -15.05 4.37 -12.65
N SER A 67 -13.77 4.16 -12.36
CA SER A 67 -12.85 3.50 -13.28
C SER A 67 -11.83 2.67 -12.51
N ALA A 68 -11.41 1.56 -13.12
CA ALA A 68 -10.38 0.69 -12.59
C ALA A 68 -9.45 0.24 -13.72
N GLY A 69 -8.17 0.09 -13.41
CA GLY A 69 -7.18 -0.38 -14.38
C GLY A 69 -5.87 -0.77 -13.72
N ILE A 70 -5.09 -1.59 -14.43
CA ILE A 70 -3.72 -1.91 -14.02
C ILE A 70 -2.94 -0.59 -13.99
N ALA A 71 -2.32 -0.30 -12.86
CA ALA A 71 -1.50 0.89 -12.69
C ALA A 71 -0.27 0.81 -13.61
N GLY A 72 0.09 1.95 -14.19
CA GLY A 72 1.37 2.08 -14.89
C GLY A 72 2.53 1.88 -13.92
N MET A 73 3.69 1.46 -14.45
CA MET A 73 4.90 1.21 -13.66
C MET A 73 5.28 2.33 -12.69
N PRO A 74 5.17 3.64 -13.02
CA PRO A 74 5.49 4.70 -12.05
C PRO A 74 4.61 4.65 -10.80
N MET A 75 3.29 4.49 -10.97
CA MET A 75 2.34 4.44 -9.85
C MET A 75 2.50 3.15 -9.04
N ALA A 76 2.73 2.02 -9.71
CA ALA A 76 3.01 0.77 -9.01
C ALA A 76 4.29 0.88 -8.15
N ASN A 77 5.36 1.49 -8.69
CA ASN A 77 6.60 1.70 -7.96
C ASN A 77 6.41 2.66 -6.78
N GLU A 78 5.63 3.72 -6.94
CA GLU A 78 5.32 4.69 -5.88
C GLU A 78 4.58 3.99 -4.72
N VAL A 79 3.51 3.26 -5.00
CA VAL A 79 2.76 2.53 -3.96
C VAL A 79 3.64 1.51 -3.23
N ASN A 80 4.42 0.70 -3.95
CA ASN A 80 5.33 -0.26 -3.32
C ASN A 80 6.40 0.45 -2.45
N SER A 81 6.95 1.57 -2.94
CA SER A 81 7.92 2.40 -2.20
C SER A 81 7.30 3.01 -0.93
N ASP A 82 6.05 3.48 -1.01
CA ASP A 82 5.38 4.11 0.12
C ASP A 82 5.01 3.09 1.20
N ILE A 83 4.49 1.92 0.83
CA ILE A 83 4.24 0.82 1.79
C ILE A 83 5.55 0.43 2.50
N ARG A 84 6.65 0.33 1.76
CA ARG A 84 7.98 0.09 2.34
C ARG A 84 8.41 1.20 3.29
N ALA A 85 8.18 2.45 2.93
CA ALA A 85 8.49 3.59 3.78
C ALA A 85 7.68 3.54 5.08
N LEU A 86 6.40 3.16 5.03
CA LEU A 86 5.55 2.99 6.22
C LEU A 86 6.09 1.92 7.17
N HIS A 87 6.50 0.77 6.63
CA HIS A 87 7.20 -0.24 7.40
C HIS A 87 8.46 0.33 8.06
N ASN A 88 9.30 1.01 7.30
CA ASN A 88 10.52 1.62 7.84
C ASN A 88 10.25 2.69 8.89
N SER A 89 9.23 3.52 8.72
CA SER A 89 8.89 4.60 9.65
C SER A 89 8.25 4.10 10.94
N THR A 90 7.45 3.03 10.90
CA THR A 90 6.72 2.53 12.08
C THR A 90 7.52 1.59 12.97
N GLY A 91 8.57 0.97 12.45
CA GLY A 91 9.54 0.23 13.25
C GLY A 91 9.54 -1.29 13.07
N PRO A 92 10.52 -1.98 13.69
CA PRO A 92 10.57 -3.44 13.70
C PRO A 92 9.29 -4.05 14.26
N GLY A 93 8.78 -5.11 13.61
CA GLY A 93 7.55 -5.79 14.03
C GLY A 93 6.26 -5.03 13.73
N SER A 94 6.33 -3.88 13.06
CA SER A 94 5.12 -3.18 12.62
C SER A 94 4.33 -4.01 11.62
N ARG A 95 3.01 -3.83 11.63
CA ARG A 95 2.05 -4.57 10.80
C ARG A 95 0.99 -3.61 10.27
N PRO A 96 0.52 -3.82 9.03
CA PRO A 96 -0.72 -3.22 8.56
C PRO A 96 -1.93 -3.53 9.47
N PRO A 97 -3.00 -2.73 9.44
CA PRO A 97 -3.17 -1.53 8.62
C PRO A 97 -2.40 -0.32 9.17
N PHE A 98 -1.71 0.39 8.28
CA PHE A 98 -1.06 1.66 8.60
C PHE A 98 -2.01 2.83 8.39
N PHE A 99 -1.96 3.81 9.30
CA PHE A 99 -2.75 5.04 9.19
C PHE A 99 -1.84 6.26 9.27
N VAL A 100 -1.91 7.11 8.25
CA VAL A 100 -1.10 8.32 8.16
C VAL A 100 -1.99 9.51 7.82
N ASP A 101 -1.92 10.55 8.64
CA ASP A 101 -2.59 11.83 8.40
C ASP A 101 -1.53 12.89 8.08
N ARG A 102 -1.52 13.35 6.82
CA ARG A 102 -0.68 14.46 6.32
C ARG A 102 -1.48 15.72 6.02
N ALA A 103 -2.79 15.67 6.25
CA ALA A 103 -3.64 16.83 6.02
C ALA A 103 -3.32 17.95 7.02
N ASP A 104 -3.78 19.15 6.70
CA ASP A 104 -3.72 20.35 7.53
C ASP A 104 -2.27 20.76 7.88
N GLY A 105 -1.32 20.47 6.97
CA GLY A 105 0.10 20.77 7.15
C GLY A 105 0.80 19.90 8.21
N LYS A 106 0.19 18.80 8.65
CA LYS A 106 0.78 17.91 9.65
C LYS A 106 1.91 17.08 9.04
N ALA A 107 3.05 17.05 9.74
CA ALA A 107 4.07 16.02 9.52
C ALA A 107 3.72 14.80 10.39
N PRO A 108 3.61 13.59 9.82
CA PRO A 108 3.39 12.37 10.60
C PRO A 108 4.53 12.14 11.59
N PHE A 109 4.18 11.83 12.83
CA PHE A 109 5.14 11.42 13.84
C PHE A 109 5.14 9.90 13.98
N TYR A 110 6.31 9.29 13.85
CA TYR A 110 6.49 7.86 14.04
C TYR A 110 7.39 7.61 15.25
N PRO A 111 6.90 6.92 16.30
CA PRO A 111 7.61 6.83 17.57
C PRO A 111 8.83 5.89 17.53
N ASN A 112 8.93 5.01 16.54
CA ASN A 112 9.95 3.96 16.51
C ASN A 112 10.46 3.64 15.09
N PRO A 113 11.04 4.57 14.33
CA PRO A 113 11.50 4.27 12.98
C PRO A 113 12.66 3.26 12.96
N ARG A 114 12.60 2.27 12.03
CA ARG A 114 13.67 1.28 11.76
C ARG A 114 14.98 1.97 11.39
N THR A 115 14.91 3.09 10.67
CA THR A 115 16.07 3.92 10.33
C THR A 115 16.05 5.19 11.16
N SER A 116 17.07 5.39 11.99
CA SER A 116 17.32 6.71 12.57
C SER A 116 17.70 7.68 11.46
N CYS A 117 17.00 8.82 11.37
CA CYS A 117 17.53 9.95 10.61
C CYS A 117 18.90 10.28 11.23
N LYS A 118 20.00 10.06 10.50
CA LYS A 118 21.28 10.64 10.91
C LYS A 118 21.07 12.15 10.91
N SER A 119 21.10 12.77 12.08
CA SER A 119 21.18 14.22 12.19
C SER A 119 22.50 14.64 11.58
N SER A 120 22.47 15.21 10.38
CA SER A 120 23.62 15.94 9.84
C SER A 120 23.97 17.03 10.86
N THR A 121 25.14 16.89 11.48
CA THR A 121 25.74 17.87 12.39
C THR A 121 26.57 18.86 11.58
#